data_AF-A0A9R0JMS5-F1
#
_entry.id   AF-A0A9R0JMS5-F1
#
_cell.length_a   1.000
_cell.length_b   1.000
_cell.length_c   1.000
_cell.angle_alpha   90.00
_cell.angle_beta   90.00
_cell.angle_gamma   90.00
#
_symmetry.space_group_name_H-M   'P 1'
#
loop_
_entity.id
_entity.type
_entity.pdbx_description
1 polymer ?
#
loop_
_entity_poly.entity_id
_entity_poly.type
_entity_poly.pdbx_seq_one_letter_code
_entity_poly.pdbx_strand_id
1 'polypeptide(L)'
;MDADTQPSLVIVYFGGNDSMGTHPSGPGPQVPLPEYVENMRKIGTDIKGLSDTTRIIFLSSHPVNEDRIRETRSIYLSDLIRTNEQCQKYSEALIELCKEMDMKVVDLYTAIQRKDDWLTTCFTIGEDSDKGCI
;
A
#
# COMPACT_ATOMS: atom_id res chain seq x y z
N MET A 1 1.51 -26.27 -8.03
CA MET A 1 0.26 -26.93 -7.59
C MET A 1 -0.82 -26.37 -8.50
N ASP A 2 -1.41 -27.19 -9.36
CA ASP A 2 -2.59 -26.80 -10.12
C ASP A 2 -3.79 -26.95 -9.20
N ALA A 3 -4.41 -25.81 -8.83
CA ALA A 3 -5.77 -25.83 -8.33
C ALA A 3 -6.69 -26.05 -9.55
N ASP A 4 -7.74 -26.85 -9.38
CA ASP A 4 -8.73 -27.12 -10.45
C ASP A 4 -9.40 -25.85 -11.00
N THR A 5 -9.25 -24.71 -10.31
CA THR A 5 -9.74 -23.41 -10.77
C THR A 5 -8.76 -22.30 -10.36
N GLN A 6 -8.35 -21.50 -11.34
CA GLN A 6 -7.49 -20.33 -11.14
C GLN A 6 -8.34 -19.07 -10.90
N PRO A 7 -7.86 -18.08 -10.12
CA PRO A 7 -8.62 -16.87 -9.85
C PRO A 7 -8.79 -16.01 -11.11
N SER A 8 -10.00 -15.51 -11.37
CA SER A 8 -10.23 -14.61 -12.52
C SER A 8 -9.73 -13.18 -12.29
N LEU A 9 -9.58 -12.76 -11.03
CA LEU A 9 -9.08 -11.45 -10.63
C LEU A 9 -8.34 -11.56 -9.30
N VAL A 10 -7.16 -10.96 -9.22
CA VAL A 10 -6.38 -10.78 -7.99
C VAL A 10 -6.15 -9.29 -7.77
N ILE A 11 -6.44 -8.82 -6.56
CA ILE A 11 -6.15 -7.46 -6.11
C ILE A 11 -5.01 -7.54 -5.10
N VAL A 12 -3.91 -6.84 -5.37
CA VAL A 12 -2.73 -6.81 -4.50
C VAL A 12 -2.66 -5.44 -3.84
N TYR A 13 -2.63 -5.41 -2.50
CA TYR A 13 -2.62 -4.17 -1.73
C TYR A 13 -1.57 -4.23 -0.62
N PHE A 14 -0.34 -3.84 -0.97
CA PHE A 14 0.81 -3.72 -0.06
C PHE A 14 1.44 -2.32 -0.21
N GLY A 15 2.19 -1.88 0.80
CA GLY A 15 2.78 -0.54 0.84
C GLY A 15 2.46 0.23 2.13
N GLY A 16 1.40 -0.16 2.84
CA GLY A 16 1.01 0.50 4.10
C GLY A 16 2.05 0.33 5.21
N ASN A 17 2.47 -0.91 5.47
CA ASN A 17 3.50 -1.22 6.45
C ASN A 17 4.92 -1.00 5.88
N ASP A 18 5.09 -1.34 4.62
CA ASP A 18 6.37 -1.24 3.90
C ASP A 18 6.91 0.19 3.91
N SER A 19 6.01 1.19 3.77
CA SER A 19 6.35 2.62 3.74
C SER A 19 6.54 3.27 5.13
N MET A 20 6.48 2.49 6.21
CA MET A 20 6.75 3.04 7.54
C MET A 20 8.23 3.39 7.69
N GLY A 21 8.52 4.35 8.57
CA GLY A 21 9.87 4.73 8.94
C GLY A 21 10.44 3.80 10.01
N THR A 22 11.76 3.82 10.11
CA THR A 22 12.52 3.05 11.09
C THR A 22 12.14 3.47 12.51
N HIS A 23 11.84 2.50 13.37
CA HIS A 23 11.59 2.74 14.78
C HIS A 23 12.93 2.87 15.53
N PRO A 24 13.01 3.72 16.58
CA PRO A 24 14.19 3.76 17.45
C PRO A 24 14.65 2.42 18.06
N SER A 25 13.76 1.41 18.14
CA SER A 25 14.03 0.10 18.74
C SER A 25 14.42 -0.97 17.70
N GLY A 26 14.42 -0.63 16.40
CA GLY A 26 14.73 -1.55 15.31
C GLY A 26 14.06 -1.16 13.99
N PRO A 27 14.28 -1.92 12.92
CA PRO A 27 13.78 -1.57 11.58
C PRO A 27 12.24 -1.49 11.49
N GLY A 28 11.50 -1.96 12.49
CA GLY A 28 10.04 -1.96 12.47
C GLY A 28 9.50 -2.83 11.31
N PRO A 29 8.24 -2.65 10.91
CA PRO A 29 7.63 -3.38 9.80
C PRO A 29 8.03 -2.86 8.41
N GLN A 30 8.94 -1.88 8.34
CA GLN A 30 9.38 -1.26 7.11
C GLN A 30 10.06 -2.29 6.20
N VAL A 31 9.80 -2.18 4.89
CA VAL A 31 10.55 -2.89 3.85
C VAL A 31 11.27 -1.84 3.02
N PRO A 32 12.60 -1.87 2.87
CA PRO A 32 13.31 -0.88 2.04
C PRO A 32 12.75 -0.78 0.63
N LEU A 33 12.64 0.43 0.08
CA LEU A 33 11.98 0.69 -1.21
C LEU A 33 12.47 -0.23 -2.36
N PRO A 34 13.78 -0.50 -2.56
CA PRO A 34 14.22 -1.43 -3.59
C PRO A 34 13.72 -2.87 -3.38
N GLU A 35 13.68 -3.32 -2.12
CA GLU A 35 13.17 -4.64 -1.77
C GLU A 35 11.65 -4.71 -1.96
N TYR A 36 10.91 -3.66 -1.60
CA TYR A 36 9.48 -3.55 -1.85
C TYR A 36 9.16 -3.70 -3.34
N VAL A 37 9.86 -2.96 -4.22
CA VAL A 37 9.68 -3.06 -5.68
C VAL A 37 9.96 -4.48 -6.18
N GLU A 38 11.02 -5.11 -5.69
CA GLU A 38 11.35 -6.49 -6.08
C GLU A 38 10.32 -7.50 -5.59
N ASN A 39 9.80 -7.32 -4.37
CA ASN A 39 8.73 -8.15 -3.83
C ASN A 39 7.44 -8.01 -4.65
N MET A 40 7.06 -6.79 -5.02
CA MET A 40 5.89 -6.54 -5.88
C MET A 40 6.08 -7.13 -7.28
N ARG A 41 7.31 -7.08 -7.83
CA ARG A 41 7.66 -7.70 -9.11
C ARG A 41 7.49 -9.22 -9.08
N LYS A 42 7.99 -9.87 -8.02
CA LYS A 42 7.83 -11.32 -7.81
C LYS A 42 6.36 -11.70 -7.72
N ILE A 43 5.60 -11.02 -6.86
CA ILE A 43 4.15 -11.24 -6.70
C ILE A 43 3.42 -11.09 -8.03
N GLY A 44 3.68 -10.00 -8.77
CA GLY A 44 3.07 -9.76 -10.07
C GLY A 44 3.43 -10.83 -11.11
N THR A 45 4.67 -11.29 -11.12
CA THR A 45 5.16 -12.35 -12.02
C THR A 45 4.50 -13.68 -11.69
N ASP A 46 4.47 -14.07 -10.42
CA ASP A 46 3.89 -15.33 -9.96
C ASP A 46 2.39 -15.39 -10.28
N ILE A 47 1.64 -14.31 -10.03
CA ILE A 47 0.20 -14.24 -10.32
C ILE A 47 -0.07 -14.30 -11.83
N LYS A 48 0.72 -13.59 -12.66
CA LYS A 48 0.61 -13.68 -14.12
C LYS A 48 0.90 -15.09 -14.63
N GLY A 49 1.76 -15.84 -13.95
CA GLY A 49 2.09 -17.23 -14.27
C GLY A 49 0.99 -18.24 -13.94
N LEU A 50 -0.06 -17.87 -13.19
CA LEU A 50 -1.15 -18.79 -12.80
C LEU A 50 -2.05 -19.18 -13.97
N SER A 51 -2.39 -18.23 -14.84
CA SER A 51 -3.24 -18.43 -16.03
C SER A 51 -3.24 -17.20 -16.93
N ASP A 52 -3.35 -17.40 -18.24
CA ASP A 52 -3.54 -16.33 -19.23
C ASP A 52 -4.82 -15.51 -19.02
N THR A 53 -5.78 -16.03 -18.24
CA THR A 53 -7.07 -15.37 -17.97
C THR A 53 -7.10 -14.63 -16.63
N THR A 54 -6.11 -14.84 -15.77
CA THR A 54 -6.01 -14.19 -14.46
C THR A 54 -5.70 -12.71 -14.65
N ARG A 55 -6.59 -11.84 -14.19
CA ARG A 55 -6.35 -10.39 -14.16
C ARG A 55 -5.71 -9.98 -12.84
N ILE A 56 -4.78 -9.04 -12.87
CA ILE A 56 -4.15 -8.45 -11.68
C ILE A 56 -4.34 -6.95 -11.64
N ILE A 57 -4.69 -6.43 -10.45
CA ILE A 57 -4.76 -4.99 -10.16
C ILE A 57 -3.99 -4.73 -8.87
N PHE A 58 -3.03 -3.82 -8.92
CA PHE A 58 -2.36 -3.31 -7.73
C PHE A 58 -3.09 -2.09 -7.17
N LEU A 59 -3.09 -1.95 -5.86
CA LEU A 59 -3.52 -0.74 -5.16
C LEU A 59 -2.28 -0.10 -4.53
N SER A 60 -2.03 1.17 -4.82
CA SER A 60 -0.88 1.89 -4.24
C SER A 60 -1.10 2.24 -2.77
N SER A 61 -0.03 2.59 -2.05
CA SER A 61 -0.13 3.09 -0.68
C SER A 61 -1.05 4.32 -0.62
N HIS A 62 -2.00 4.29 0.30
CA HIS A 62 -2.90 5.41 0.57
C HIS A 62 -2.14 6.57 1.25
N PRO A 63 -2.62 7.81 1.09
CA PRO A 63 -2.02 8.94 1.78
C PRO A 63 -2.34 8.85 3.27
N VAL A 64 -1.51 9.49 4.10
CA VAL A 64 -1.73 9.56 5.55
C VAL A 64 -1.71 10.99 6.03
N ASN A 65 -2.38 11.24 7.15
CA ASN A 65 -2.30 12.50 7.88
C ASN A 65 -1.46 12.29 9.14
N GLU A 66 -0.24 12.81 9.16
CA GLU A 66 0.68 12.66 10.28
C GLU A 66 0.15 13.26 11.59
N ASP A 67 -0.59 14.37 11.51
CA ASP A 67 -1.17 15.02 12.68
C ASP A 67 -2.24 14.15 13.32
N ARG A 68 -3.09 13.50 12.50
CA ARG A 68 -4.08 12.54 13.00
C ARG A 68 -3.47 11.27 13.55
N ILE A 69 -2.42 10.76 12.90
CA ILE A 69 -1.64 9.66 13.46
C ILE A 69 -1.10 10.05 14.84
N ARG A 70 -0.58 11.27 15.00
CA ARG A 70 -0.06 11.76 16.28
C ARG A 70 -1.13 11.85 17.36
N GLU A 71 -2.33 12.32 17.02
CA GLU A 71 -3.47 12.44 17.93
C GLU A 71 -4.02 11.08 18.41
N THR A 72 -3.95 10.06 17.55
CA THR A 72 -4.48 8.71 17.81
C THR A 72 -3.45 7.72 18.34
N ARG A 73 -2.19 8.13 18.51
CA ARG A 73 -1.12 7.30 19.08
C ARG A 73 -1.48 6.85 20.50
N SER A 74 -1.72 5.55 20.66
CA SER A 74 -1.66 4.90 21.97
C SER A 74 -0.21 4.80 22.44
N ILE A 75 0.00 4.54 23.74
CA ILE A 75 1.31 4.33 24.37
C ILE A 75 2.11 3.19 23.68
N TYR A 76 1.43 2.28 22.97
CA TYR A 76 2.04 1.16 22.24
C TYR A 76 2.41 1.47 20.79
N LEU A 77 1.88 2.56 20.22
CA LEU A 77 2.14 3.01 18.84
C LEU A 77 3.00 4.29 18.80
N SER A 78 3.47 4.76 19.96
CA SER A 78 4.13 6.07 20.14
C SER A 78 5.32 6.28 19.21
N ASP A 79 5.96 5.20 18.79
CA ASP A 79 7.25 5.20 18.11
C ASP A 79 7.16 4.80 16.63
N LEU A 80 5.97 4.48 16.12
CA LEU A 80 5.76 4.23 14.70
C LEU A 80 5.86 5.54 13.92
N ILE A 81 6.87 5.65 13.06
CA ILE A 81 7.04 6.78 12.15
C ILE A 81 6.31 6.42 10.86
N ARG A 82 5.31 7.20 10.48
CA ARG A 82 4.67 7.08 9.16
C ARG A 82 4.43 8.47 8.62
N THR A 83 4.92 8.71 7.41
CA THR A 83 4.81 10.01 6.75
C THR A 83 4.14 9.85 5.40
N ASN A 84 3.39 10.87 5.01
CA ASN A 84 2.74 10.96 3.72
C ASN A 84 3.77 10.97 2.59
N GLU A 85 4.94 11.59 2.83
CA GLU A 85 6.07 11.57 1.90
C GLU A 85 6.57 10.15 1.62
N GLN A 86 6.69 9.28 2.64
CA GLN A 86 7.06 7.89 2.41
C GLN A 86 5.95 7.14 1.67
N CYS A 87 4.68 7.32 2.07
CA CYS A 87 3.55 6.73 1.34
C CYS A 87 3.54 7.14 -0.15
N GLN A 88 3.92 8.38 -0.47
CA GLN A 88 4.08 8.86 -1.83
C GLN A 88 5.17 8.10 -2.59
N LYS A 89 6.37 7.99 -2.03
CA LYS A 89 7.52 7.30 -2.67
C LYS A 89 7.21 5.86 -3.03
N TYR A 90 6.55 5.12 -2.13
CA TYR A 90 6.16 3.73 -2.39
C TYR A 90 5.03 3.64 -3.42
N SER A 91 4.09 4.59 -3.40
CA SER A 91 3.02 4.68 -4.41
C SER A 91 3.58 4.90 -5.80
N GLU A 92 4.47 5.87 -5.96
CA GLU A 92 5.14 6.20 -7.22
C GLU A 92 5.95 5.01 -7.75
N ALA A 93 6.74 4.35 -6.89
CA ALA A 93 7.52 3.18 -7.27
C ALA A 93 6.65 2.00 -7.73
N LEU A 94 5.52 1.75 -7.06
CA LEU A 94 4.58 0.71 -7.49
C LEU A 94 3.95 1.05 -8.84
N ILE A 95 3.59 2.31 -9.06
CA ILE A 95 3.01 2.78 -10.32
C ILE A 95 4.01 2.64 -11.47
N GLU A 96 5.27 3.00 -11.24
CA GLU A 96 6.34 2.83 -12.23
C GLU A 96 6.58 1.35 -12.57
N LEU A 97 6.66 0.48 -11.56
CA LEU A 97 6.76 -0.96 -11.76
C LEU A 97 5.59 -1.52 -12.58
N CYS A 98 4.36 -1.11 -12.23
CA CYS A 98 3.17 -1.58 -12.94
C CYS A 98 3.17 -1.12 -14.41
N LYS A 99 3.66 0.09 -14.71
CA LYS A 99 3.85 0.56 -16.09
C LYS A 99 4.90 -0.27 -16.83
N GLU A 100 6.04 -0.56 -16.19
CA GLU A 100 7.12 -1.37 -16.76
C GLU A 100 6.64 -2.78 -17.14
N MET A 101 5.84 -3.40 -16.26
CA MET A 101 5.38 -4.78 -16.41
C MET A 101 4.04 -4.91 -17.15
N ASP A 102 3.47 -3.83 -17.67
CA ASP A 102 2.09 -3.77 -18.22
C ASP A 102 1.06 -4.43 -17.28
N MET A 103 0.97 -3.88 -16.06
CA MET A 103 0.01 -4.27 -15.02
C MET A 103 -0.90 -3.09 -14.69
N LYS A 104 -2.13 -3.39 -14.27
CA LYS A 104 -3.07 -2.35 -13.84
C LYS A 104 -2.76 -1.96 -12.39
N VAL A 105 -2.82 -0.66 -12.13
CA VAL A 105 -2.63 -0.07 -10.80
C VAL A 105 -3.67 1.01 -10.57
N VAL A 106 -4.20 1.07 -9.36
CA VAL A 106 -5.03 2.17 -8.87
C VAL A 106 -4.17 3.03 -7.94
N ASP A 107 -3.99 4.29 -8.33
CA ASP A 107 -3.27 5.29 -7.54
C ASP A 107 -4.18 5.80 -6.40
N LEU A 108 -4.21 5.05 -5.30
CA LEU A 108 -4.99 5.42 -4.11
C LEU A 108 -4.44 6.68 -3.45
N TYR A 109 -3.11 6.88 -3.48
CA TYR A 109 -2.45 8.08 -2.95
C TYR A 109 -3.11 9.34 -3.51
N THR A 110 -3.14 9.48 -4.85
CA THR A 110 -3.72 10.65 -5.50
C THR A 110 -5.25 10.64 -5.46
N ALA A 111 -5.88 9.48 -5.65
CA ALA A 111 -7.34 9.40 -5.72
C ALA A 111 -8.02 9.87 -4.43
N ILE A 112 -7.44 9.52 -3.29
CA ILE A 112 -7.95 9.90 -1.97
C ILE A 112 -7.74 11.40 -1.71
N GLN A 113 -6.57 11.94 -2.07
CA GLN A 113 -6.26 13.37 -1.90
C GLN A 113 -7.13 14.32 -2.73
N ARG A 114 -7.88 13.81 -3.71
CA ARG A 114 -8.84 14.63 -4.49
C ARG A 114 -10.10 15.01 -3.72
N LYS A 115 -10.38 14.38 -2.58
CA LYS A 115 -11.50 14.77 -1.71
C LYS A 115 -11.08 15.95 -0.83
N ASP A 116 -11.89 17.02 -0.76
CA ASP A 116 -11.56 18.23 0.00
C ASP A 116 -11.32 17.97 1.50
N ASP A 117 -11.95 16.93 2.04
CA ASP A 117 -11.91 16.53 3.45
C ASP A 117 -10.99 15.33 3.72
N TRP A 118 -10.11 14.97 2.78
CA TRP A 118 -9.30 13.75 2.88
C TRP A 118 -8.48 13.69 4.18
N LEU A 119 -7.93 14.81 4.64
CA LEU A 119 -7.18 14.90 5.91
C LEU A 119 -7.99 14.43 7.13
N THR A 120 -9.32 14.56 7.09
CA THR A 120 -10.21 14.20 8.20
C THR A 120 -10.96 12.89 7.99
N THR A 121 -10.94 12.34 6.79
CA THR A 121 -11.73 11.17 6.38
C THR A 121 -10.85 9.94 6.07
N CYS A 122 -9.52 10.11 6.04
CA CYS A 122 -8.59 9.02 5.72
C CYS A 122 -8.21 8.11 6.90
N PHE A 123 -7.83 6.88 6.52
CA PHE A 123 -7.31 5.82 7.37
C PHE A 123 -6.32 6.34 8.40
N THR A 124 -6.66 6.16 9.69
CA THR A 124 -5.87 6.73 10.78
C THR A 124 -4.67 5.85 11.07
N ILE A 125 -4.80 4.51 11.08
CA ILE A 125 -3.71 3.58 11.41
C ILE A 125 -3.94 2.20 10.76
N GLY A 126 -4.29 2.13 9.48
CA GLY A 126 -4.63 0.83 8.85
C GLY A 126 -5.88 0.14 9.40
N GLU A 127 -6.59 0.81 10.31
CA GLU A 127 -7.93 0.47 10.75
C GLU A 127 -8.91 1.44 10.11
N ASP A 128 -9.96 0.88 9.50
CA ASP A 128 -11.14 1.63 9.08
C ASP A 128 -11.77 2.26 10.32
N SER A 129 -11.78 3.59 10.40
CA SER A 129 -12.78 4.24 11.24
C SER A 129 -14.14 3.95 10.61
N ASP A 130 -15.12 3.47 11.39
CA ASP A 130 -16.50 3.05 11.06
C ASP A 130 -17.35 3.99 10.17
N LYS A 131 -16.77 5.03 9.58
CA LYS A 131 -17.34 5.87 8.52
C LYS A 131 -16.79 5.39 7.19
N GLY A 132 -17.48 4.38 6.64
CA GLY A 132 -17.07 3.61 5.47
C GLY A 132 -16.47 4.43 4.32
N CYS A 133 -15.41 3.86 3.74
CA CYS A 133 -14.86 4.27 2.47
C CYS A 133 -15.68 3.65 1.32
N ILE A 134 -16.73 4.33 0.87
CA ILE A 134 -17.07 4.60 -0.55
C ILE A 134 -17.86 5.91 -0.60
#